data_AF-A0A3B9A8W0-F1
#
_entry.id   AF-A0A3B9A8W0-F1
#
_cell.length_a   1.000
_cell.length_b   1.000
_cell.length_c   1.000
_cell.angle_alpha   90.00
_cell.angle_beta   90.00
_cell.angle_gamma   90.00
#
_symmetry.space_group_name_H-M   'P 1'
#
loop_
_entity.id
_entity.type
_entity.pdbx_description
1 polymer ?
#
loop_
_entity_poly.entity_id
_entity_poly.type
_entity_poly.pdbx_seq_one_letter_code
_entity_poly.pdbx_strand_id
1 'polypeptide(L)'
;MVKTVSNDERVLARVDDVVEGELLGVEVDDIELVLVNVEGSIRVFEGRCPHMGALLAEGELEAGQVVCRVHQWRFDGCSGAKVDDPAICLKSLPVSIVDGQVVATQTDLQAVGRHNEVPSTKSCLPGEALPGPRPWPLVGSLLSIDRQAFHLTLEAWARQYGDIYQVRLATTTAIIVSDEGIVNELFKARPGAFRRSSQLELVSISGMNTEGVFMAEGERWHKQRPVIMESLDTRHLKQFYPLLLSVTERLGRRWRLSAGQSVDVQADLMRFTVDVTTSLAFGQDINTLEAEGDVIQKHLDKIFPTIQRRLLTPFPYWQYFKLPVDREAERSARFVMDEVGKIVADCRALLQAQPHLREQPENLLQSLLVAVDDESRGFSEKEMVDNVTTMLLAGEDT
;
A
#
# COMPACT_ATOMS: atom_id res chain seq x y z
N MET A 1 44.89 -20.62 -13.94
CA MET A 1 45.04 -19.16 -14.10
C MET A 1 43.78 -18.57 -13.48
N VAL A 2 43.91 -18.08 -12.25
CA VAL A 2 42.79 -17.56 -11.44
C VAL A 2 42.33 -16.27 -12.13
N LYS A 3 41.09 -16.26 -12.65
CA LYS A 3 40.49 -15.02 -13.15
C LYS A 3 40.08 -14.25 -11.91
N THR A 4 40.76 -13.16 -11.61
CA THR A 4 40.30 -12.21 -10.58
C THR A 4 39.20 -11.32 -11.17
N VAL A 5 38.23 -10.96 -10.33
CA VAL A 5 37.14 -10.04 -10.69
C VAL A 5 37.73 -8.74 -11.25
N SER A 6 37.32 -8.36 -12.46
CA SER A 6 37.76 -7.13 -13.13
C SER A 6 37.10 -5.89 -12.50
N ASN A 7 37.70 -4.70 -12.67
CA ASN A 7 37.09 -3.43 -12.20
C ASN A 7 35.72 -3.13 -12.82
N ASP A 8 35.38 -3.77 -13.94
CA ASP A 8 34.10 -3.61 -14.66
C ASP A 8 33.06 -4.69 -14.30
N GLU A 9 33.39 -5.59 -13.37
CA GLU A 9 32.49 -6.63 -12.88
C GLU A 9 31.94 -6.27 -11.49
N ARG A 10 30.73 -6.73 -11.19
CA ARG A 10 30.10 -6.62 -9.88
C ARG A 10 29.78 -8.01 -9.37
N VAL A 11 30.05 -8.23 -8.10
CA VAL A 11 29.68 -9.47 -7.40
C VAL A 11 28.21 -9.37 -7.03
N LEU A 12 27.42 -10.35 -7.45
CA LEU A 12 26.00 -10.46 -7.14
C LEU A 12 25.77 -11.28 -5.87
N ALA A 13 26.43 -12.44 -5.78
CA ALA A 13 26.33 -13.37 -4.66
C ALA A 13 27.53 -14.33 -4.66
N ARG A 14 27.75 -15.07 -3.56
CA ARG A 14 28.58 -16.27 -3.62
C ARG A 14 27.75 -17.43 -4.17
N VAL A 15 28.40 -18.33 -4.90
CA VAL A 15 27.75 -19.55 -5.43
C VAL A 15 27.12 -20.37 -4.29
N ASP A 16 27.79 -20.43 -3.13
CA ASP A 16 27.30 -21.15 -1.94
C ASP A 16 26.01 -20.56 -1.35
N ASP A 17 25.71 -19.28 -1.63
CA ASP A 17 24.50 -18.59 -1.15
C ASP A 17 23.30 -18.86 -2.07
N VAL A 18 23.52 -19.34 -3.31
CA VAL A 18 22.46 -19.66 -4.28
C VAL A 18 22.06 -21.13 -4.14
N VAL A 19 21.33 -21.42 -3.07
CA VAL A 19 20.86 -22.78 -2.72
C VAL A 19 19.91 -23.31 -3.80
N GLU A 20 20.10 -24.58 -4.18
CA GLU A 20 19.22 -25.25 -5.14
C GLU A 20 17.80 -25.39 -4.58
N GLY A 21 16.79 -25.04 -5.38
CA GLY A 21 15.39 -25.08 -4.94
C GLY A 21 14.93 -23.82 -4.18
N GLU A 22 15.82 -22.83 -3.97
CA GLU A 22 15.48 -21.56 -3.32
C GLU A 22 15.65 -20.37 -4.29
N LEU A 23 14.98 -19.27 -3.98
CA LEU A 23 15.16 -17.99 -4.65
C LEU A 23 16.05 -17.10 -3.79
N LEU A 24 17.13 -16.58 -4.37
CA LEU A 24 17.96 -15.58 -3.69
C LEU A 24 17.73 -14.21 -4.33
N GLY A 25 17.14 -13.29 -3.57
CA GLY A 25 17.04 -11.89 -3.94
C GLY A 25 18.33 -11.13 -3.61
N VAL A 26 18.82 -10.32 -4.55
CA VAL A 26 19.94 -9.40 -4.30
C VAL A 26 19.67 -8.05 -4.95
N GLU A 27 20.27 -7.01 -4.39
CA GLU A 27 20.25 -5.67 -4.95
C GLU A 27 21.68 -5.21 -5.22
N VAL A 28 21.98 -4.84 -6.46
CA VAL A 28 23.31 -4.37 -6.89
C VAL A 28 23.15 -3.16 -7.78
N ASP A 29 23.84 -2.06 -7.43
CA ASP A 29 23.75 -0.77 -8.15
C ASP A 29 22.29 -0.30 -8.38
N ASP A 30 21.45 -0.40 -7.33
CA ASP A 30 20.00 -0.09 -7.32
C ASP A 30 19.15 -0.95 -8.27
N ILE A 31 19.63 -2.16 -8.63
CA ILE A 31 18.91 -3.11 -9.47
C ILE A 31 18.58 -4.35 -8.65
N GLU A 32 17.29 -4.62 -8.50
CA GLU A 32 16.78 -5.84 -7.87
C GLU A 32 16.90 -7.01 -8.85
N LEU A 33 17.51 -8.10 -8.38
CA LEU A 33 17.74 -9.32 -9.14
C LEU A 33 17.23 -10.51 -8.33
N VAL A 34 16.82 -11.56 -9.04
CA VAL A 34 16.54 -12.87 -8.46
C VAL A 34 17.47 -13.90 -9.08
N LEU A 35 18.23 -14.59 -8.22
CA LEU A 35 19.09 -15.70 -8.59
C LEU A 35 18.33 -17.00 -8.30
N VAL A 36 18.43 -17.92 -9.24
CA VAL A 36 17.84 -19.25 -9.12
C VAL A 36 18.89 -20.29 -9.47
N ASN A 37 18.84 -21.41 -8.77
CA ASN A 37 19.67 -22.57 -9.06
C ASN A 37 18.76 -23.76 -9.34
N VAL A 38 18.71 -24.16 -10.61
CA VAL A 38 17.93 -25.30 -11.10
C VAL A 38 18.92 -26.34 -11.61
N GLU A 39 18.98 -27.50 -10.95
CA GLU A 39 19.86 -28.63 -11.33
C GLU A 39 21.34 -28.21 -11.43
N GLY A 40 21.81 -27.36 -10.51
CA GLY A 40 23.18 -26.85 -10.48
C GLY A 40 23.47 -25.74 -11.50
N SER A 41 22.48 -25.32 -12.29
CA SER A 41 22.61 -24.21 -13.25
C SER A 41 22.08 -22.92 -12.65
N ILE A 42 23.00 -22.02 -12.29
CA ILE A 42 22.62 -20.69 -11.80
C ILE A 42 22.15 -19.81 -12.98
N ARG A 43 20.99 -19.19 -12.79
CA ARG A 43 20.43 -18.15 -13.65
C ARG A 43 20.08 -16.93 -12.82
N VAL A 44 20.17 -15.77 -13.45
CA VAL A 44 19.86 -14.50 -12.81
C VAL A 44 18.87 -13.77 -13.70
N PHE A 45 17.81 -13.28 -13.09
CA PHE A 45 16.76 -12.51 -13.75
C PHE A 45 16.55 -11.18 -13.04
N GLU A 46 15.87 -10.24 -13.71
CA GLU A 46 15.28 -9.09 -13.05
C GLU A 46 14.36 -9.54 -11.90
N GLY A 47 14.50 -8.90 -10.73
CA GLY A 47 13.86 -9.32 -9.49
C GLY A 47 12.36 -9.05 -9.41
N ARG A 48 11.76 -8.35 -10.39
CA ARG A 48 10.34 -7.98 -10.39
C ARG A 48 9.54 -8.77 -11.42
N CYS A 49 8.35 -9.21 -11.02
CA CYS A 49 7.41 -9.89 -11.90
C CYS A 49 6.86 -8.92 -12.96
N PRO A 50 6.92 -9.26 -14.28
CA PRO A 50 6.45 -8.39 -15.37
C PRO A 50 4.94 -8.12 -15.35
N HIS A 51 4.18 -8.84 -14.51
CA HIS A 51 2.75 -8.60 -14.33
C HIS A 51 2.47 -7.30 -13.54
N MET A 52 2.83 -7.29 -12.26
CA MET A 52 2.45 -6.25 -11.27
C MET A 52 3.64 -5.78 -10.42
N GLY A 53 4.88 -6.04 -10.86
CA GLY A 53 6.10 -5.55 -10.20
C GLY A 53 6.43 -6.23 -8.86
N ALA A 54 5.73 -7.31 -8.50
CA ALA A 54 5.98 -8.07 -7.28
C ALA A 54 7.40 -8.62 -7.23
N LEU A 55 8.05 -8.55 -6.06
CA LEU A 55 9.38 -9.12 -5.85
C LEU A 55 9.31 -10.64 -6.01
N LEU A 56 10.02 -11.16 -7.01
CA LEU A 56 10.08 -12.58 -7.29
C LEU A 56 10.81 -13.35 -6.19
N ALA A 57 11.77 -12.72 -5.52
CA ALA A 57 12.47 -13.31 -4.37
C ALA A 57 11.55 -13.57 -3.15
N GLU A 58 10.39 -12.92 -3.07
CA GLU A 58 9.36 -13.24 -2.06
C GLU A 58 8.43 -14.39 -2.49
N GLY A 59 8.67 -14.96 -3.67
CA GLY A 59 7.97 -16.11 -4.21
C GLY A 59 8.60 -17.43 -3.79
N GLU A 60 8.35 -18.46 -4.60
CA GLU A 60 8.86 -19.81 -4.37
C GLU A 60 9.45 -20.38 -5.68
N LEU A 61 10.44 -21.26 -5.58
CA LEU A 61 10.96 -22.04 -6.71
C LEU A 61 10.34 -23.45 -6.66
N GLU A 62 9.24 -23.66 -7.38
CA GLU A 62 8.53 -24.94 -7.39
C GLU A 62 8.83 -25.70 -8.68
N ALA A 63 9.36 -26.93 -8.58
CA ALA A 63 9.61 -27.80 -9.74
C ALA A 63 10.42 -27.09 -10.87
N GLY A 64 11.42 -26.29 -10.49
CA GLY A 64 12.24 -25.52 -11.43
C GLY A 64 11.56 -24.26 -11.99
N GLN A 65 10.42 -23.84 -11.44
CA GLN A 65 9.67 -22.67 -11.88
C GLN A 65 9.64 -21.60 -10.79
N VAL A 66 9.96 -20.36 -11.17
CA VAL A 66 9.81 -19.20 -10.29
C VAL A 66 8.33 -18.85 -10.23
N VAL A 67 7.75 -18.98 -9.03
CA VAL A 67 6.33 -18.71 -8.77
C VAL A 67 6.19 -17.37 -8.06
N CYS A 68 5.55 -16.41 -8.73
CA CYS A 68 5.26 -15.11 -8.15
C CYS A 68 4.18 -15.24 -7.05
N ARG A 69 4.49 -14.80 -5.82
CA ARG A 69 3.59 -14.90 -4.65
C ARG A 69 2.22 -14.22 -4.84
N VAL A 70 2.16 -13.11 -5.59
CA VAL A 70 0.95 -12.26 -5.62
C VAL A 70 -0.16 -12.85 -6.52
N HIS A 71 0.17 -13.18 -7.77
CA HIS A 71 -0.81 -13.65 -8.76
C HIS A 71 -0.49 -15.03 -9.31
N GLN A 72 0.48 -15.73 -8.72
CA GLN A 72 0.82 -17.12 -9.04
C GLN A 72 1.27 -17.33 -10.49
N TRP A 73 1.82 -16.28 -11.12
CA TRP A 73 2.48 -16.41 -12.43
C TRP A 73 3.72 -17.28 -12.28
N ARG A 74 3.86 -18.25 -13.18
CA ARG A 74 4.95 -19.23 -13.19
C ARG A 74 5.88 -18.96 -14.35
N PHE A 75 7.17 -18.88 -14.07
CA PHE A 75 8.22 -18.71 -15.06
C PHE A 75 9.18 -19.88 -14.98
N ASP A 76 9.56 -20.44 -16.11
CA ASP A 76 10.60 -21.47 -16.17
C ASP A 76 11.93 -20.90 -15.66
N GLY A 77 12.54 -21.52 -14.65
CA GLY A 77 13.76 -21.03 -13.99
C GLY A 77 15.03 -21.11 -14.86
N CYS A 78 14.97 -21.85 -15.97
CA CYS A 78 16.09 -21.95 -16.91
C CYS A 78 16.05 -20.86 -17.99
N SER A 79 14.86 -20.55 -18.52
CA SER A 79 14.65 -19.65 -19.65
C SER A 79 14.05 -18.30 -19.27
N GLY A 80 13.37 -18.22 -18.13
CA GLY A 80 12.59 -17.06 -17.71
C GLY A 80 11.21 -16.97 -18.36
N ALA A 81 10.85 -17.86 -19.29
CA ALA A 81 9.60 -17.79 -20.02
C ALA A 81 8.40 -18.15 -19.13
N LYS A 82 7.30 -17.41 -19.24
CA LYS A 82 6.06 -17.73 -18.54
C LYS A 82 5.46 -19.03 -19.09
N VAL A 83 5.13 -19.95 -18.19
CA VAL A 83 4.80 -21.36 -18.51
C VAL A 83 3.57 -21.48 -19.42
N ASP A 84 2.56 -20.64 -19.21
CA ASP A 84 1.29 -20.63 -19.95
C ASP A 84 1.24 -19.56 -21.07
N ASP A 85 2.22 -18.66 -21.13
CA ASP A 85 2.37 -17.69 -22.22
C ASP A 85 3.85 -17.34 -22.47
N PRO A 86 4.58 -18.14 -23.29
CA PRO A 86 6.01 -17.95 -23.52
C PRO A 86 6.38 -16.64 -24.21
N ALA A 87 5.41 -15.85 -24.70
CA ALA A 87 5.68 -14.50 -25.22
C ALA A 87 6.08 -13.52 -24.11
N ILE A 88 5.74 -13.83 -22.86
CA ILE A 88 6.13 -13.06 -21.67
C ILE A 88 7.31 -13.77 -21.02
N CYS A 89 8.42 -13.06 -20.85
CA CYS A 89 9.65 -13.63 -20.32
C CYS A 89 10.28 -12.71 -19.27
N LEU A 90 10.85 -13.30 -18.23
CA LEU A 90 11.74 -12.61 -17.31
C LEU A 90 13.00 -12.17 -18.06
N LYS A 91 13.47 -10.98 -17.76
CA LYS A 91 14.69 -10.45 -18.36
C LYS A 91 15.90 -11.13 -17.73
N SER A 92 16.59 -11.97 -18.50
CA SER A 92 17.78 -12.66 -18.05
C SER A 92 19.00 -11.73 -17.99
N LEU A 93 19.76 -11.79 -16.90
CA LEU A 93 21.06 -11.16 -16.76
C LEU A 93 22.17 -12.18 -17.09
N PRO A 94 23.01 -11.92 -18.09
CA PRO A 94 24.22 -12.72 -18.32
C PRO A 94 25.15 -12.64 -17.10
N VAL A 95 25.59 -13.81 -16.61
CA VAL A 95 26.52 -13.91 -15.47
C VAL A 95 27.64 -14.89 -15.75
N SER A 96 28.77 -14.70 -15.06
CA SER A 96 29.89 -15.62 -15.03
C SER A 96 30.18 -16.05 -13.59
N ILE A 97 30.78 -17.22 -13.41
CA ILE A 97 31.29 -17.66 -12.10
C ILE A 97 32.80 -17.45 -12.08
N VAL A 98 33.26 -16.63 -11.14
CA VAL A 98 34.66 -16.25 -10.97
C VAL A 98 35.00 -16.43 -9.50
N ASP A 99 35.96 -17.31 -9.18
CA ASP A 99 36.40 -17.60 -7.81
C ASP A 99 35.27 -17.90 -6.80
N GLY A 100 34.24 -18.65 -7.25
CA GLY A 100 33.09 -19.02 -6.42
C GLY A 100 32.08 -17.87 -6.20
N GLN A 101 32.20 -16.77 -6.95
CA GLN A 101 31.26 -15.66 -6.96
C GLN A 101 30.50 -15.62 -8.29
N VAL A 102 29.21 -15.33 -8.20
CA VAL A 102 28.38 -14.99 -9.35
C VAL A 102 28.62 -13.52 -9.65
N VAL A 103 29.15 -13.22 -10.84
CA VAL A 103 29.49 -11.86 -11.26
C VAL A 103 28.77 -11.49 -12.56
N ALA A 104 28.43 -10.21 -12.68
CA ALA A 104 27.92 -9.62 -13.93
C ALA A 104 28.76 -8.42 -14.32
N THR A 105 28.83 -8.11 -15.61
CA THR A 105 29.48 -6.88 -16.07
C THR A 105 28.59 -5.68 -15.76
N GLN A 106 29.19 -4.50 -15.57
CA GLN A 106 28.44 -3.26 -15.39
C GLN A 106 27.52 -2.96 -16.58
N THR A 107 27.93 -3.35 -17.80
CA THR A 107 27.12 -3.19 -19.02
C THR A 107 25.88 -4.09 -19.00
N ASP A 108 26.03 -5.34 -18.59
CA ASP A 108 24.90 -6.28 -18.49
C ASP A 108 23.92 -5.87 -17.39
N LEU A 109 24.45 -5.44 -16.24
CA LEU A 109 23.64 -4.90 -15.14
C LEU A 109 22.83 -3.70 -15.61
N GLN A 110 23.47 -2.71 -16.23
CA GLN A 110 22.76 -1.56 -16.80
C GLN A 110 21.74 -1.97 -17.86
N ALA A 111 22.02 -2.98 -18.70
CA ALA A 111 21.08 -3.46 -19.69
C ALA A 111 19.80 -4.01 -19.05
N VAL A 112 19.91 -4.69 -17.90
CA VAL A 112 18.76 -5.17 -17.12
C VAL A 112 18.09 -4.03 -16.37
N GLY A 113 18.86 -3.20 -15.66
CA GLY A 113 18.43 -2.07 -14.84
C GLY A 113 17.91 -0.82 -15.57
N ARG A 114 17.92 -0.78 -16.91
CA ARG A 114 17.35 0.33 -17.72
C ARG A 114 15.84 0.56 -17.56
N HIS A 115 15.15 -0.19 -16.69
CA HIS A 115 13.80 0.14 -16.23
C HIS A 115 13.77 0.79 -14.82
N ASN A 116 14.85 0.69 -14.04
CA ASN A 116 15.08 1.49 -12.81
C ASN A 116 15.76 2.84 -13.11
N GLU A 117 16.36 3.01 -14.29
CA GLU A 117 16.22 4.30 -14.94
C GLU A 117 14.71 4.46 -15.18
N VAL A 118 14.03 5.25 -14.33
CA VAL A 118 12.98 6.15 -14.83
C VAL A 118 13.55 6.61 -16.16
N PRO A 119 12.93 6.28 -17.31
CA PRO A 119 13.49 6.73 -18.57
C PRO A 119 13.83 8.18 -18.31
N SER A 120 15.09 8.56 -18.54
CA SER A 120 15.36 9.95 -18.81
C SER A 120 14.58 10.22 -20.09
N THR A 121 13.27 10.37 -19.93
CA THR A 121 12.49 11.24 -20.73
C THR A 121 13.21 12.54 -20.47
N LYS A 122 14.14 12.88 -21.37
CA LYS A 122 13.91 14.08 -22.15
C LYS A 122 12.40 14.22 -22.22
N SER A 123 11.88 15.12 -21.38
CA SER A 123 10.45 15.39 -21.21
C SER A 123 9.69 14.92 -22.44
N CYS A 124 8.97 13.80 -22.34
CA CYS A 124 8.08 13.40 -23.43
C CYS A 124 6.83 14.28 -23.48
N LEU A 125 6.78 15.37 -22.71
CA LEU A 125 6.15 16.58 -23.20
C LEU A 125 7.19 17.29 -24.08
N PRO A 126 7.14 17.09 -25.42
CA PRO A 126 7.75 18.07 -26.32
C PRO A 126 7.24 19.47 -25.94
N GLY A 127 7.87 20.53 -26.41
CA GLY A 127 7.46 21.92 -26.13
C GLY A 127 6.03 22.32 -26.55
N GLU A 128 5.11 21.38 -26.74
CA GLU A 128 3.66 21.57 -26.76
C GLU A 128 3.11 21.33 -25.35
N ALA A 129 2.51 22.37 -24.77
CA ALA A 129 1.79 22.25 -23.51
C ALA A 129 0.65 21.22 -23.66
N LEU A 130 0.52 20.31 -22.69
CA LEU A 130 -0.65 19.42 -22.62
C LEU A 130 -1.94 20.25 -22.73
N PRO A 131 -2.97 19.73 -23.42
CA PRO A 131 -4.26 20.40 -23.49
C PRO A 131 -4.83 20.51 -22.07
N GLY A 132 -5.73 21.48 -21.87
CA GLY A 132 -6.36 21.67 -20.58
C GLY A 132 -7.18 22.94 -20.47
N PRO A 133 -7.95 23.08 -19.38
CA PRO A 133 -8.72 24.28 -19.12
C PRO A 133 -7.82 25.50 -18.96
N ARG A 134 -8.23 26.63 -19.53
CA ARG A 134 -7.50 27.89 -19.38
C ARG A 134 -7.49 28.31 -17.90
N PRO A 135 -6.31 28.49 -17.29
CA PRO A 135 -6.22 28.85 -15.88
C PRO A 135 -6.59 30.32 -15.68
N TRP A 136 -7.37 30.61 -14.64
CA TRP A 136 -7.53 31.98 -14.14
C TRP A 136 -6.23 32.46 -13.46
N PRO A 137 -5.94 33.77 -13.46
CA PRO A 137 -4.83 34.32 -12.70
C PRO A 137 -4.90 33.89 -11.23
N LEU A 138 -3.76 33.48 -10.67
CA LEU A 138 -3.55 33.05 -9.26
C LEU A 138 -4.24 31.76 -8.82
N VAL A 139 -5.51 31.53 -9.18
CA VAL A 139 -6.30 30.37 -8.71
C VAL A 139 -6.33 29.19 -9.70
N GLY A 140 -5.81 29.38 -10.92
CA GLY A 140 -5.81 28.34 -11.93
C GLY A 140 -7.23 27.96 -12.34
N SER A 141 -7.52 26.67 -12.42
CA SER A 141 -8.84 26.14 -12.82
C SER A 141 -9.75 25.83 -11.62
N LEU A 142 -9.37 26.26 -10.39
CA LEU A 142 -10.16 26.01 -9.18
C LEU A 142 -11.61 26.54 -9.25
N LEU A 143 -11.83 27.65 -9.97
CA LEU A 143 -13.16 28.23 -10.14
C LEU A 143 -14.00 27.49 -11.19
N SER A 144 -13.36 26.73 -12.06
CA SER A 144 -14.01 25.91 -13.09
C SER A 144 -14.37 24.52 -12.58
N ILE A 145 -14.07 24.23 -11.30
CA ILE A 145 -14.31 22.95 -10.66
C ILE A 145 -15.56 23.04 -9.80
N ASP A 146 -16.53 22.17 -10.09
CA ASP A 146 -17.61 21.91 -9.16
C ASP A 146 -17.06 21.08 -7.98
N ARG A 147 -17.14 21.63 -6.76
CA ARG A 147 -16.65 20.96 -5.54
C ARG A 147 -17.53 19.78 -5.13
N GLN A 148 -18.81 19.78 -5.47
CA GLN A 148 -19.75 18.70 -5.15
C GLN A 148 -19.74 17.63 -6.25
N ALA A 149 -19.47 18.02 -7.49
CA ALA A 149 -19.39 17.14 -8.65
C ALA A 149 -18.00 17.13 -9.30
N PHE A 150 -16.95 17.03 -8.48
CA PHE A 150 -15.55 17.09 -8.93
C PHE A 150 -15.26 16.07 -10.03
N HIS A 151 -15.71 14.83 -9.85
CA HIS A 151 -15.52 13.73 -10.79
C HIS A 151 -16.18 14.01 -12.16
N LEU A 152 -17.37 14.61 -12.19
CA LEU A 152 -18.05 14.98 -13.44
C LEU A 152 -17.31 16.09 -14.19
N THR A 153 -16.67 17.00 -13.46
CA THR A 153 -15.82 18.04 -14.08
C THR A 153 -14.62 17.39 -14.77
N LEU A 154 -13.94 16.46 -14.09
CA LEU A 154 -12.79 15.75 -14.66
C LEU A 154 -13.18 14.88 -15.86
N GLU A 155 -14.34 14.21 -15.81
CA GLU A 155 -14.85 13.42 -16.91
C GLU A 155 -15.18 14.30 -18.12
N ALA A 156 -15.85 15.43 -17.91
CA ALA A 156 -16.16 16.39 -18.97
C ALA A 156 -14.88 16.93 -19.63
N TRP A 157 -13.84 17.21 -18.83
CA TRP A 157 -12.53 17.62 -19.33
C TRP A 157 -11.79 16.52 -20.06
N ALA A 158 -11.87 15.26 -19.62
CA ALA A 158 -11.32 14.13 -20.39
C ALA A 158 -11.97 14.03 -21.78
N ARG A 159 -13.31 14.15 -21.86
CA ARG A 159 -14.02 14.18 -23.15
C ARG A 159 -13.61 15.37 -24.04
N GLN A 160 -13.24 16.50 -23.44
CA GLN A 160 -12.91 17.73 -24.16
C GLN A 160 -11.43 17.81 -24.58
N TYR A 161 -10.52 17.39 -23.72
CA TYR A 161 -9.07 17.58 -23.86
C TYR A 161 -8.32 16.27 -24.17
N GLY A 162 -9.00 15.12 -24.12
CA GLY A 162 -8.43 13.79 -24.31
C GLY A 162 -8.05 13.13 -22.98
N ASP A 163 -7.55 11.90 -23.07
CA ASP A 163 -7.29 11.04 -21.91
C ASP A 163 -6.09 11.48 -21.06
N ILE A 164 -5.30 12.44 -21.54
CA ILE A 164 -4.19 13.06 -20.80
C ILE A 164 -4.27 14.57 -20.97
N TYR A 165 -4.46 15.28 -19.87
CA TYR A 165 -4.55 16.74 -19.89
C TYR A 165 -3.98 17.35 -18.61
N GLN A 166 -3.66 18.64 -18.67
CA GLN A 166 -3.05 19.38 -17.58
C GLN A 166 -4.05 20.34 -16.94
N VAL A 167 -4.10 20.34 -15.60
CA VAL A 167 -4.90 21.27 -14.81
C VAL A 167 -4.00 22.01 -13.83
N ARG A 168 -4.14 23.33 -13.78
CA ARG A 168 -3.48 24.15 -12.75
C ARG A 168 -4.41 24.37 -11.56
N LEU A 169 -4.04 23.88 -10.39
CA LEU A 169 -4.74 24.06 -9.12
C LEU A 169 -3.95 25.04 -8.25
N ALA A 170 -4.22 26.34 -8.41
CA ALA A 170 -3.43 27.42 -7.81
C ALA A 170 -1.92 27.31 -8.12
N THR A 171 -1.12 26.87 -7.13
CA THR A 171 0.34 26.68 -7.23
C THR A 171 0.71 25.29 -7.74
N THR A 172 -0.20 24.33 -7.70
CA THR A 172 0.05 22.94 -8.09
C THR A 172 -0.37 22.72 -9.54
N THR A 173 0.47 22.01 -10.30
CA THR A 173 0.08 21.52 -11.63
C THR A 173 -0.19 20.04 -11.53
N ALA A 174 -1.40 19.62 -11.91
CA ALA A 174 -1.81 18.22 -11.95
C ALA A 174 -1.90 17.78 -13.41
N ILE A 175 -1.38 16.59 -13.70
CA ILE A 175 -1.63 15.88 -14.95
C ILE A 175 -2.73 14.86 -14.62
N ILE A 176 -3.84 14.95 -15.35
CA ILE A 176 -4.94 14.01 -15.22
C ILE A 176 -4.79 12.96 -16.32
N VAL A 177 -4.87 11.70 -15.93
CA VAL A 177 -4.77 10.54 -16.82
C VAL A 177 -6.02 9.70 -16.66
N SER A 178 -6.70 9.41 -17.77
CA SER A 178 -7.90 8.59 -17.83
C SER A 178 -7.73 7.36 -18.73
N ASP A 179 -6.59 7.24 -19.42
CA ASP A 179 -6.24 6.05 -20.20
C ASP A 179 -5.91 4.87 -19.28
N GLU A 180 -6.56 3.73 -19.49
CA GLU A 180 -6.42 2.53 -18.67
C GLU A 180 -4.98 1.99 -18.67
N GLY A 181 -4.34 1.94 -19.85
CA GLY A 181 -3.00 1.38 -20.01
C GLY A 181 -1.96 2.21 -19.23
N ILE A 182 -2.02 3.53 -19.37
CA ILE A 182 -1.13 4.45 -18.66
C ILE A 182 -1.42 4.42 -17.16
N VAL A 183 -2.69 4.45 -16.74
CA VAL A 183 -3.05 4.37 -15.32
C VAL A 183 -2.50 3.10 -14.68
N ASN A 184 -2.58 1.96 -15.37
CA ASN A 184 -2.03 0.70 -14.90
C ASN A 184 -0.51 0.77 -14.71
N GLU A 185 0.22 1.29 -15.71
CA GLU A 185 1.67 1.45 -15.62
C GLU A 185 2.08 2.44 -14.50
N LEU A 186 1.33 3.53 -14.32
CA LEU A 186 1.54 4.48 -13.23
C LEU A 186 1.38 3.80 -11.85
N PHE A 187 0.37 2.96 -11.68
CA PHE A 187 0.16 2.25 -10.41
C PHE A 187 1.23 1.19 -10.14
N LYS A 188 1.70 0.46 -11.16
CA LYS A 188 2.81 -0.51 -11.02
C LYS A 188 4.14 0.14 -10.71
N ALA A 189 4.37 1.35 -11.24
CA ALA A 189 5.59 2.09 -11.02
C ALA A 189 5.69 2.70 -9.60
N ARG A 190 4.68 2.49 -8.74
CA ARG A 190 4.71 2.87 -7.32
C ARG A 190 5.24 1.72 -6.44
N PRO A 191 5.93 2.03 -5.33
CA PRO A 191 6.25 3.38 -4.82
C PRO A 191 7.56 3.99 -5.38
N GLY A 192 8.24 3.33 -6.33
CA GLY A 192 9.57 3.74 -6.82
C GLY A 192 9.58 5.01 -7.67
N ALA A 193 9.05 4.93 -8.90
CA ALA A 193 9.07 6.07 -9.84
C ALA A 193 7.99 7.11 -9.53
N PHE A 194 6.90 6.71 -8.87
CA PHE A 194 5.80 7.59 -8.48
C PHE A 194 5.49 7.45 -6.99
N ARG A 195 5.20 8.59 -6.35
CA ARG A 195 4.77 8.67 -4.95
C ARG A 195 3.35 9.22 -4.84
N ARG A 196 2.66 8.97 -3.73
CA ARG A 196 1.41 9.68 -3.41
C ARG A 196 1.67 11.19 -3.27
N SER A 197 0.58 11.95 -3.43
CA SER A 197 0.56 13.40 -3.21
C SER A 197 1.16 13.75 -1.84
N SER A 198 2.13 14.65 -1.83
CA SER A 198 2.70 15.19 -0.59
C SER A 198 1.66 15.92 0.27
N GLN A 199 0.57 16.38 -0.33
CA GLN A 199 -0.55 16.96 0.40
C GLN A 199 -1.29 15.93 1.27
N LEU A 200 -1.39 14.68 0.81
CA LEU A 200 -1.99 13.60 1.59
C LEU A 200 -1.13 13.28 2.83
N GLU A 201 0.19 13.18 2.64
CA GLU A 201 1.16 13.02 3.73
C GLU A 201 1.07 14.20 4.73
N LEU A 202 1.00 15.43 4.23
CA LEU A 202 0.87 16.64 5.03
C LEU A 202 -0.38 16.64 5.93
N VAL A 203 -1.52 16.23 5.36
CA VAL A 203 -2.80 16.18 6.08
C VAL A 203 -2.79 15.06 7.12
N SER A 204 -2.20 13.90 6.81
CA SER A 204 -2.05 12.80 7.77
C SER A 204 -1.21 13.21 8.97
N ILE A 205 -0.01 13.75 8.74
CA ILE A 205 0.93 14.17 9.77
C ILE A 205 0.33 15.29 10.63
N SER A 206 -0.31 16.29 10.01
CA SER A 206 -0.88 17.45 10.73
C SER A 206 -2.25 17.16 11.40
N GLY A 207 -2.85 16.01 11.10
CA GLY A 207 -4.18 15.63 11.57
C GLY A 207 -4.11 14.62 12.71
N MET A 208 -3.90 13.35 12.37
CA MET A 208 -3.86 12.23 13.31
C MET A 208 -2.43 11.77 13.64
N ASN A 209 -1.42 12.31 12.96
CA ASN A 209 -0.01 11.96 13.13
C ASN A 209 0.29 10.46 12.92
N THR A 210 -0.48 9.84 12.02
CA THR A 210 -0.37 8.42 11.66
C THR A 210 0.44 8.25 10.38
N GLU A 211 1.43 7.36 10.40
CA GLU A 211 2.27 6.97 9.26
C GLU A 211 2.10 5.48 8.90
N GLY A 212 0.88 4.95 9.03
CA GLY A 212 0.57 3.56 8.70
C GLY A 212 0.76 3.25 7.21
N VAL A 213 0.60 1.97 6.83
CA VAL A 213 0.91 1.43 5.50
C VAL A 213 0.21 2.16 4.35
N PHE A 214 -0.95 2.79 4.61
CA PHE A 214 -1.67 3.59 3.62
C PHE A 214 -0.90 4.87 3.24
N MET A 215 -0.24 5.49 4.21
CA MET A 215 0.52 6.74 4.06
C MET A 215 2.02 6.52 3.85
N ALA A 216 2.52 5.33 4.18
CA ALA A 216 3.92 4.97 3.98
C ALA A 216 4.30 4.98 2.49
N GLU A 217 5.52 5.48 2.20
CA GLU A 217 6.14 5.49 0.87
C GLU A 217 7.61 5.03 0.98
N GLY A 218 8.19 4.54 -0.12
CA GLY A 218 9.58 4.06 -0.19
C GLY A 218 9.86 2.92 0.81
N GLU A 219 11.06 2.93 1.41
CA GLU A 219 11.50 1.93 2.39
C GLU A 219 10.51 1.70 3.54
N ARG A 220 9.86 2.76 4.03
CA ARG A 220 8.83 2.63 5.09
C ARG A 220 7.68 1.75 4.63
N TRP A 221 7.26 1.89 3.37
CA TRP A 221 6.21 1.06 2.80
C TRP A 221 6.67 -0.38 2.61
N HIS A 222 7.86 -0.59 2.04
CA HIS A 222 8.44 -1.93 1.83
C HIS A 222 8.54 -2.72 3.14
N LYS A 223 8.88 -2.05 4.24
CA LYS A 223 8.98 -2.64 5.57
C LYS A 223 7.61 -2.95 6.20
N GLN A 224 6.66 -2.02 6.15
CA GLN A 224 5.36 -2.19 6.81
C GLN A 224 4.41 -3.14 6.04
N ARG A 225 4.46 -3.11 4.70
CA ARG A 225 3.50 -3.80 3.82
C ARG A 225 3.44 -5.32 4.05
N PRO A 226 4.56 -6.07 4.12
CA PRO A 226 4.52 -7.52 4.32
C PRO A 226 3.90 -7.90 5.66
N VAL A 227 4.25 -7.18 6.74
CA VAL A 227 3.72 -7.42 8.09
C VAL A 227 2.20 -7.26 8.13
N ILE A 228 1.68 -6.21 7.49
CA ILE A 228 0.23 -5.95 7.43
C ILE A 228 -0.49 -6.96 6.52
N MET A 229 0.15 -7.42 5.45
CA MET A 229 -0.47 -8.42 4.57
C MET A 229 -0.51 -9.81 5.21
N GLU A 230 0.49 -10.18 5.99
CA GLU A 230 0.51 -11.44 6.75
C GLU A 230 -0.61 -11.49 7.79
N SER A 231 -0.87 -10.38 8.48
CA SER A 231 -1.95 -10.30 9.46
C SER A 231 -3.35 -10.28 8.84
N LEU A 232 -3.46 -9.95 7.55
CA LEU A 232 -4.71 -10.00 6.78
C LEU A 232 -4.89 -11.31 5.97
N ASP A 233 -4.03 -12.30 6.17
CA ASP A 233 -4.11 -13.59 5.45
C ASP A 233 -5.43 -14.34 5.70
N THR A 234 -5.84 -15.09 4.69
CA THR A 234 -7.06 -15.89 4.57
C THR A 234 -7.32 -16.88 5.71
N ARG A 235 -6.29 -17.31 6.45
CA ARG A 235 -6.43 -18.16 7.64
C ARG A 235 -7.27 -17.48 8.72
N HIS A 236 -7.07 -16.18 8.94
CA HIS A 236 -7.83 -15.40 9.91
C HIS A 236 -9.26 -15.14 9.40
N LEU A 237 -9.46 -14.98 8.08
CA LEU A 237 -10.79 -14.70 7.49
C LEU A 237 -11.87 -15.72 7.86
N LYS A 238 -11.53 -17.02 7.90
CA LYS A 238 -12.51 -18.07 8.27
C LYS A 238 -12.94 -17.99 9.73
N GLN A 239 -12.03 -17.59 10.62
CA GLN A 239 -12.30 -17.46 12.06
C GLN A 239 -13.27 -16.32 12.35
N PHE A 240 -13.33 -15.31 11.49
CA PHE A 240 -14.22 -14.17 11.64
C PHE A 240 -15.66 -14.40 11.17
N TYR A 241 -15.95 -15.51 10.49
CA TYR A 241 -17.29 -15.79 9.97
C TYR A 241 -18.41 -15.70 11.04
N PRO A 242 -18.26 -16.28 12.26
CA PRO A 242 -19.30 -16.18 13.29
C PRO A 242 -19.57 -14.74 13.73
N LEU A 243 -18.52 -13.92 13.80
CA LEU A 243 -18.61 -12.50 14.13
C LEU A 243 -19.32 -11.72 13.02
N LEU A 244 -18.92 -11.91 11.76
CA LEU A 244 -19.58 -11.29 10.61
C LEU A 244 -21.08 -11.64 10.57
N LEU A 245 -21.41 -12.90 10.86
CA LEU A 245 -22.80 -13.36 10.94
C LEU A 245 -23.54 -12.64 12.08
N SER A 246 -22.97 -12.55 13.28
CA SER A 246 -23.55 -11.84 14.42
C SER A 246 -23.86 -10.37 14.11
N VAL A 247 -22.89 -9.63 13.57
CA VAL A 247 -23.05 -8.21 13.21
C VAL A 247 -24.08 -8.05 12.08
N THR A 248 -24.09 -8.95 11.10
CA THR A 248 -25.09 -8.96 10.01
C THR A 248 -26.50 -9.22 10.54
N GLU A 249 -26.64 -10.15 11.49
CA GLU A 249 -27.91 -10.43 12.15
C GLU A 249 -28.44 -9.23 12.95
N ARG A 250 -27.55 -8.47 13.61
CA ARG A 250 -27.91 -7.21 14.29
C ARG A 250 -28.49 -6.18 13.34
N LEU A 251 -27.81 -5.94 12.21
CA LEU A 251 -28.30 -5.03 11.17
C LEU A 251 -29.67 -5.49 10.66
N GLY A 252 -29.81 -6.78 10.37
CA GLY A 252 -31.08 -7.37 9.95
C GLY A 252 -32.20 -7.24 10.99
N ARG A 253 -31.90 -7.43 12.29
CA ARG A 253 -32.87 -7.19 13.38
C ARG A 253 -33.30 -5.73 13.45
N ARG A 254 -32.34 -4.79 13.39
CA ARG A 254 -32.60 -3.35 13.40
C ARG A 254 -33.53 -2.91 12.28
N TRP A 255 -33.31 -3.38 11.06
CA TRP A 255 -34.19 -3.08 9.93
C TRP A 255 -35.56 -3.74 10.04
N ARG A 256 -35.66 -4.97 10.55
CA ARG A 256 -36.97 -5.62 10.81
C ARG A 256 -37.78 -4.88 11.87
N LEU A 257 -37.15 -4.37 12.91
CA LEU A 257 -37.81 -3.56 13.94
C LEU A 257 -38.30 -2.21 13.40
N SER A 258 -37.64 -1.69 12.37
CA SER A 258 -38.00 -0.44 11.70
C SER A 258 -38.94 -0.65 10.51
N ALA A 259 -39.54 -1.85 10.38
CA ALA A 259 -40.41 -2.17 9.25
C ALA A 259 -41.59 -1.19 9.14
N GLY A 260 -41.79 -0.64 7.94
CA GLY A 260 -42.81 0.38 7.68
C GLY A 260 -42.38 1.82 8.01
N GLN A 261 -41.14 2.03 8.45
CA GLN A 261 -40.54 3.36 8.66
C GLN A 261 -39.42 3.61 7.63
N SER A 262 -39.14 4.89 7.36
CA SER A 262 -37.93 5.27 6.61
C SER A 262 -36.73 5.20 7.53
N VAL A 263 -35.65 4.57 7.06
CA VAL A 263 -34.38 4.46 7.78
C VAL A 263 -33.24 5.09 6.98
N ASP A 264 -32.24 5.60 7.68
CA ASP A 264 -31.01 6.07 7.07
C ASP A 264 -30.08 4.87 6.85
N VAL A 265 -30.15 4.31 5.63
CA VAL A 265 -29.37 3.13 5.25
C VAL A 265 -27.87 3.44 5.26
N GLN A 266 -27.46 4.66 4.91
CA GLN A 266 -26.04 5.02 4.90
C GLN A 266 -25.49 5.02 6.33
N ALA A 267 -26.18 5.65 7.27
CA ALA A 267 -25.77 5.66 8.67
C ALA A 267 -25.73 4.25 9.27
N ASP A 268 -26.69 3.38 8.94
CA ASP A 268 -26.71 2.00 9.40
C ASP A 268 -25.57 1.16 8.79
N LEU A 269 -25.25 1.35 7.51
CA LEU A 269 -24.14 0.66 6.85
C LEU A 269 -22.78 1.13 7.38
N MET A 270 -22.59 2.42 7.66
CA MET A 270 -21.35 2.91 8.29
C MET A 270 -21.14 2.24 9.66
N ARG A 271 -22.18 2.19 10.50
CA ARG A 271 -22.12 1.48 11.79
C ARG A 271 -21.79 0.00 11.63
N PHE A 272 -22.45 -0.67 10.68
CA PHE A 272 -22.17 -2.05 10.35
C PHE A 272 -20.70 -2.26 9.97
N THR A 273 -20.14 -1.42 9.09
CA THR A 273 -18.75 -1.56 8.65
C THR A 273 -17.77 -1.28 9.78
N VAL A 274 -18.03 -0.28 10.64
CA VAL A 274 -17.23 -0.03 11.86
C VAL A 274 -17.26 -1.22 12.81
N ASP A 275 -18.43 -1.81 13.07
CA ASP A 275 -18.55 -3.01 13.91
C ASP A 275 -17.72 -4.16 13.33
N VAL A 276 -17.81 -4.39 12.02
CA VAL A 276 -17.05 -5.44 11.35
C VAL A 276 -15.55 -5.15 11.43
N THR A 277 -15.10 -3.99 10.97
CA THR A 277 -13.67 -3.68 10.82
C THR A 277 -12.97 -3.55 12.15
N THR A 278 -13.62 -2.94 13.15
CA THR A 278 -13.09 -2.85 14.51
C THR A 278 -13.00 -4.22 15.18
N SER A 279 -14.01 -5.07 14.98
CA SER A 279 -13.99 -6.43 15.54
C SER A 279 -12.96 -7.32 14.85
N LEU A 280 -12.78 -7.20 13.53
CA LEU A 280 -11.71 -7.86 12.78
C LEU A 280 -10.32 -7.37 13.21
N ALA A 281 -10.18 -6.07 13.42
CA ALA A 281 -8.90 -5.45 13.74
C ALA A 281 -8.47 -5.74 15.18
N PHE A 282 -9.40 -5.65 16.15
CA PHE A 282 -9.07 -5.65 17.58
C PHE A 282 -9.63 -6.86 18.34
N GLY A 283 -10.45 -7.70 17.70
CA GLY A 283 -11.12 -8.81 18.37
C GLY A 283 -12.18 -8.37 19.39
N GLN A 284 -12.65 -7.12 19.31
CA GLN A 284 -13.62 -6.55 20.24
C GLN A 284 -14.94 -6.23 19.55
N ASP A 285 -16.03 -6.67 20.17
CA ASP A 285 -17.39 -6.39 19.71
C ASP A 285 -17.90 -5.04 20.27
N ILE A 286 -17.78 -3.98 19.45
CA ILE A 286 -18.18 -2.61 19.84
C ILE A 286 -19.70 -2.44 19.90
N ASN A 287 -20.42 -3.12 19.00
CA ASN A 287 -21.88 -3.10 18.89
C ASN A 287 -22.51 -1.69 18.68
N THR A 288 -21.96 -0.91 17.75
CA THR A 288 -22.44 0.43 17.35
C THR A 288 -23.89 0.41 16.80
N LEU A 289 -24.35 -0.74 16.29
CA LEU A 289 -25.69 -0.90 15.71
C LEU A 289 -26.83 -0.86 16.74
N GLU A 290 -26.57 -1.39 17.95
CA GLU A 290 -27.56 -1.51 19.03
C GLU A 290 -27.28 -0.52 20.18
N ALA A 291 -26.04 -0.12 20.41
CA ALA A 291 -25.68 0.83 21.47
C ALA A 291 -25.84 2.30 21.01
N GLU A 292 -26.74 3.04 21.67
CA GLU A 292 -26.84 4.48 21.46
C GLU A 292 -25.68 5.21 22.16
N GLY A 293 -24.73 5.72 21.38
CA GLY A 293 -23.82 6.75 21.85
C GLY A 293 -22.35 6.59 21.51
N ASP A 294 -22.01 5.78 20.51
CA ASP A 294 -20.63 5.41 20.23
C ASP A 294 -19.66 6.58 20.20
N VAL A 295 -18.65 6.50 21.06
CA VAL A 295 -17.76 7.64 21.31
C VAL A 295 -16.81 7.81 20.14
N ILE A 296 -16.35 6.69 19.54
CA ILE A 296 -15.42 6.69 18.41
C ILE A 296 -16.07 7.30 17.16
N GLN A 297 -17.26 6.82 16.75
CA GLN A 297 -17.97 7.33 15.56
C GLN A 297 -18.19 8.85 15.61
N LYS A 298 -18.65 9.37 16.76
CA LYS A 298 -18.86 10.82 16.95
C LYS A 298 -17.59 11.65 16.78
N HIS A 299 -16.43 11.06 17.04
CA HIS A 299 -15.14 11.69 16.83
C HIS A 299 -14.69 11.57 15.36
N LEU A 300 -14.96 10.44 14.71
CA LEU A 300 -14.67 10.21 13.29
C LEU A 300 -15.49 11.14 12.38
N ASP A 301 -16.76 11.40 12.71
CA ASP A 301 -17.63 12.40 12.05
C ASP A 301 -17.05 13.84 12.06
N LYS A 302 -16.09 14.13 12.95
CA LYS A 302 -15.41 15.42 13.05
C LYS A 302 -14.05 15.41 12.36
N ILE A 303 -13.41 14.25 12.32
CA ILE A 303 -12.08 14.04 11.75
C ILE A 303 -12.16 13.98 10.22
N PHE A 304 -13.00 13.11 9.65
CA PHE A 304 -13.04 12.89 8.20
C PHE A 304 -13.40 14.14 7.39
N PRO A 305 -14.44 14.92 7.73
CA PRO A 305 -14.74 16.15 7.00
C PRO A 305 -13.60 17.18 7.09
N THR A 306 -12.86 17.18 8.21
CA THR A 306 -11.69 18.05 8.38
C THR A 306 -10.53 17.59 7.48
N ILE A 307 -10.25 16.28 7.41
CA ILE A 307 -9.25 15.71 6.49
C ILE A 307 -9.62 16.04 5.04
N GLN A 308 -10.86 15.76 4.62
CA GLN A 308 -11.34 16.03 3.27
C GLN A 308 -11.23 17.52 2.91
N ARG A 309 -11.65 18.42 3.83
CA ARG A 309 -11.49 19.87 3.64
C ARG A 309 -10.03 20.25 3.44
N ARG A 310 -9.11 19.72 4.26
CA ARG A 310 -7.68 20.02 4.18
C ARG A 310 -7.06 19.50 2.88
N LEU A 311 -7.46 18.32 2.41
CA LEU A 311 -7.02 17.77 1.12
C LEU A 311 -7.42 18.64 -0.07
N LEU A 312 -8.60 19.26 -0.02
CA LEU A 312 -9.11 20.11 -1.11
C LEU A 312 -8.71 21.60 -0.95
N THR A 313 -8.05 21.97 0.14
CA THR A 313 -7.65 23.37 0.38
C THR A 313 -6.29 23.66 -0.27
N PRO A 314 -6.17 24.68 -1.14
CA PRO A 314 -4.94 24.95 -1.90
C PRO A 314 -3.78 25.50 -1.06
N PHE A 315 -4.05 25.99 0.16
CA PHE A 315 -3.04 26.52 1.07
C PHE A 315 -3.23 25.92 2.48
N PRO A 316 -2.18 25.35 3.10
CA PRO A 316 -2.27 24.65 4.38
C PRO A 316 -2.37 25.61 5.58
N TYR A 317 -3.43 26.42 5.62
CA TYR A 317 -3.60 27.48 6.63
C TYR A 317 -3.52 26.94 8.07
N TRP A 318 -3.93 25.69 8.30
CA TRP A 318 -3.94 25.03 9.61
C TRP A 318 -2.55 24.87 10.23
N GLN A 319 -1.48 24.95 9.42
CA GLN A 319 -0.10 24.97 9.92
C GLN A 319 0.28 26.31 10.54
N TYR A 320 -0.38 27.38 10.14
CA TYR A 320 -0.10 28.74 10.61
C TYR A 320 -1.08 29.17 11.71
N PHE A 321 -2.37 28.82 11.57
CA PHE A 321 -3.40 29.12 12.55
C PHE A 321 -4.51 28.08 12.53
N LYS A 322 -5.08 27.78 13.71
CA LYS A 322 -6.12 26.75 13.87
C LYS A 322 -7.49 27.38 14.08
N LEU A 323 -8.46 27.04 13.23
CA LEU A 323 -9.86 27.43 13.41
C LEU A 323 -10.51 26.60 14.53
N PRO A 324 -11.67 27.02 15.08
CA PRO A 324 -12.38 26.25 16.11
C PRO A 324 -12.66 24.80 15.69
N VAL A 325 -13.04 24.60 14.41
CA VAL A 325 -13.27 23.28 13.81
C VAL A 325 -11.99 22.43 13.74
N ASP A 326 -10.83 23.05 13.47
CA ASP A 326 -9.55 22.33 13.47
C ASP A 326 -9.18 21.87 14.89
N ARG A 327 -9.40 22.73 15.89
CA ARG A 327 -9.17 22.38 17.31
C ARG A 327 -10.12 21.31 17.82
N GLU A 328 -11.34 21.25 17.29
CA GLU A 328 -12.31 20.20 17.61
C GLU A 328 -11.92 18.86 16.98
N ALA A 329 -11.49 18.87 15.72
CA ALA A 329 -10.96 17.67 15.05
C ALA A 329 -9.72 17.13 15.77
N GLU A 330 -8.79 17.99 16.20
CA GLU A 330 -7.60 17.56 16.97
C GLU A 330 -7.93 17.02 18.36
N ARG A 331 -8.96 17.55 19.02
CA ARG A 331 -9.47 16.96 20.28
C ARG A 331 -10.05 15.58 20.03
N SER A 332 -10.78 15.42 18.93
CA SER A 332 -11.39 14.15 18.54
C SER A 332 -10.34 13.11 18.15
N ALA A 333 -9.31 13.51 17.39
CA ALA A 333 -8.20 12.66 17.02
C ALA A 333 -7.45 12.14 18.26
N ARG A 334 -7.17 13.03 19.23
CA ARG A 334 -6.54 12.61 20.50
C ARG A 334 -7.39 11.62 21.27
N PHE A 335 -8.70 11.85 21.36
CA PHE A 335 -9.60 10.91 22.01
C PHE A 335 -9.54 9.52 21.34
N VAL A 336 -9.64 9.46 20.01
CA VAL A 336 -9.56 8.19 19.27
C VAL A 336 -8.22 7.50 19.51
N MET A 337 -7.10 8.23 19.47
CA MET A 337 -5.77 7.66 19.75
C MET A 337 -5.64 7.17 21.20
N ASP A 338 -6.24 7.85 22.18
CA ASP A 338 -6.25 7.41 23.57
C ASP A 338 -7.07 6.12 23.74
N GLU A 339 -8.21 5.97 23.07
CA GLU A 339 -8.99 4.71 23.07
C GLU A 339 -8.23 3.57 22.38
N VAL A 340 -7.60 3.83 21.22
CA VAL A 340 -6.73 2.84 20.56
C VAL A 340 -5.61 2.39 21.50
N GLY A 341 -4.98 3.33 22.24
CA GLY A 341 -3.96 3.02 23.23
C GLY A 341 -4.43 2.08 24.35
N LYS A 342 -5.68 2.23 24.82
CA LYS A 342 -6.28 1.31 25.80
C LYS A 342 -6.50 -0.08 25.22
N ILE A 343 -7.05 -0.16 24.00
CA ILE A 343 -7.27 -1.42 23.30
C ILE A 343 -5.95 -2.18 23.12
N VAL A 344 -4.88 -1.49 22.73
CA VAL A 344 -3.52 -2.05 22.62
C VAL A 344 -3.02 -2.57 23.97
N ALA A 345 -3.21 -1.81 25.05
CA ALA A 345 -2.79 -2.20 26.39
C ALA A 345 -3.55 -3.46 26.89
N ASP A 346 -4.86 -3.51 26.67
CA ASP A 346 -5.70 -4.65 27.03
C ASP A 346 -5.30 -5.90 26.23
N CYS A 347 -5.04 -5.73 24.92
CA CYS A 347 -4.58 -6.83 24.07
C CYS A 347 -3.20 -7.37 24.52
N ARG A 348 -2.28 -6.50 24.96
CA ARG A 348 -1.00 -6.94 25.53
C ARG A 348 -1.18 -7.75 26.81
N ALA A 349 -2.05 -7.28 27.72
CA ALA A 349 -2.36 -8.01 28.94
C ALA A 349 -2.97 -9.39 28.63
N LEU A 350 -3.81 -9.47 27.59
CA LEU A 350 -4.38 -10.72 27.11
C LEU A 350 -3.29 -11.68 26.59
N LEU A 351 -2.37 -11.21 25.73
CA LEU A 351 -1.26 -12.02 25.21
C LEU A 351 -0.32 -12.52 26.32
N GLN A 352 -0.14 -11.74 27.39
CA GLN A 352 0.61 -12.17 28.59
C GLN A 352 -0.13 -13.26 29.36
N ALA A 353 -1.45 -13.13 29.54
CA ALA A 353 -2.27 -14.10 30.24
C ALA A 353 -2.46 -15.41 29.44
N GLN A 354 -2.42 -15.33 28.11
CA GLN A 354 -2.71 -16.44 27.19
C GLN A 354 -1.61 -16.58 26.12
N PRO A 355 -0.48 -17.23 26.46
CA PRO A 355 0.68 -17.31 25.55
C PRO A 355 0.40 -17.99 24.21
N HIS A 356 -0.56 -18.92 24.15
CA HIS A 356 -0.94 -19.61 22.91
C HIS A 356 -1.43 -18.65 21.81
N LEU A 357 -1.99 -17.49 22.17
CA LEU A 357 -2.40 -16.45 21.22
C LEU A 357 -1.22 -15.77 20.52
N ARG A 358 0.01 -15.91 21.04
CA ARG A 358 1.21 -15.47 20.31
C ARG A 358 1.59 -16.43 19.19
N GLU A 359 1.35 -17.72 19.40
CA GLU A 359 1.62 -18.75 18.39
C GLU A 359 0.54 -18.77 17.30
N GLN A 360 -0.70 -18.48 17.69
CA GLN A 360 -1.84 -18.42 16.78
C GLN A 360 -2.68 -17.17 17.08
N PRO A 361 -2.28 -16.01 16.55
CA PRO A 361 -3.08 -14.79 16.63
C PRO A 361 -4.45 -14.99 15.98
N GLU A 362 -5.49 -14.45 16.60
CA GLU A 362 -6.88 -14.55 16.14
C GLU A 362 -7.36 -13.28 15.43
N ASN A 363 -6.63 -12.18 15.57
CA ASN A 363 -6.95 -10.90 14.95
C ASN A 363 -5.70 -10.09 14.60
N LEU A 364 -5.91 -9.05 13.79
CA LEU A 364 -4.86 -8.18 13.29
C LEU A 364 -3.99 -7.60 14.42
N LEU A 365 -4.59 -7.04 15.46
CA LEU A 365 -3.85 -6.39 16.55
C LEU A 365 -2.93 -7.38 17.28
N GLN A 366 -3.41 -8.60 17.54
CA GLN A 366 -2.57 -9.66 18.10
C GLN A 366 -1.40 -9.99 17.17
N SER A 367 -1.63 -10.16 15.87
CA SER A 367 -0.56 -10.42 14.88
C SER A 367 0.46 -9.30 14.84
N LEU A 368 0.02 -8.04 14.88
CA LEU A 368 0.94 -6.90 14.87
C LEU A 368 1.73 -6.76 16.16
N LEU A 369 1.13 -7.07 17.31
CA LEU A 369 1.86 -7.12 18.57
C LEU A 369 2.94 -8.20 18.57
N VAL A 370 2.66 -9.38 18.02
CA VAL A 370 3.66 -10.44 17.82
C VAL A 370 4.77 -9.97 16.87
N ALA A 371 4.43 -9.26 15.79
CA ALA A 371 5.41 -8.74 14.85
C ALA A 371 6.29 -7.63 15.43
N VAL A 372 5.79 -6.84 16.40
CA VAL A 372 6.59 -5.85 17.14
C VAL A 372 7.58 -6.53 18.10
N ASP A 373 7.20 -7.66 18.70
CA ASP A 373 8.07 -8.42 19.61
C ASP A 373 9.23 -9.12 18.87
N ASP A 374 9.17 -9.24 17.54
CA ASP A 374 10.21 -9.81 16.67
C ASP A 374 11.16 -8.73 16.13
N GLU A 375 12.29 -8.54 16.82
CA GLU A 375 13.31 -7.54 16.46
C GLU A 375 13.85 -7.71 15.02
N SER A 376 13.82 -8.93 14.46
CA SER A 376 14.30 -9.18 13.10
C SER A 376 13.47 -8.49 12.02
N ARG A 377 12.20 -8.19 12.31
CA ARG A 377 11.27 -7.50 11.39
C ARG A 377 11.47 -5.98 11.40
N GLY A 378 12.17 -5.45 12.41
CA GLY A 378 12.39 -4.02 12.61
C GLY A 378 11.10 -3.20 12.82
N PHE A 379 9.93 -3.81 12.98
CA PHE A 379 8.62 -3.15 13.05
C PHE A 379 8.39 -2.54 14.43
N SER A 380 8.23 -1.22 14.48
CA SER A 380 8.16 -0.47 15.74
C SER A 380 6.74 -0.41 16.32
N GLU A 381 6.65 -0.16 17.62
CA GLU A 381 5.39 0.07 18.31
C GLU A 381 4.59 1.24 17.71
N LYS A 382 5.27 2.32 17.30
CA LYS A 382 4.61 3.45 16.62
C LYS A 382 4.01 3.00 15.28
N GLU A 383 4.75 2.24 14.48
CA GLU A 383 4.24 1.74 13.20
C GLU A 383 3.04 0.81 13.42
N MET A 384 3.05 -0.02 14.47
CA MET A 384 1.89 -0.83 14.85
C MET A 384 0.67 0.03 15.18
N VAL A 385 0.80 1.01 16.08
CA VAL A 385 -0.32 1.88 16.47
C VAL A 385 -0.86 2.65 15.26
N ASP A 386 0.04 3.18 14.42
CA ASP A 386 -0.36 3.92 13.22
C ASP A 386 -1.14 3.03 12.23
N ASN A 387 -0.77 1.75 12.10
CA ASN A 387 -1.45 0.79 11.23
C ASN A 387 -2.80 0.33 11.81
N VAL A 388 -2.87 0.09 13.12
CA VAL A 388 -4.10 -0.19 13.86
C VAL A 388 -5.11 0.95 13.67
N THR A 389 -4.67 2.20 13.84
CA THR A 389 -5.50 3.38 13.57
C THR A 389 -5.87 3.49 12.08
N THR A 390 -4.94 3.20 11.17
CA THR A 390 -5.23 3.21 9.73
C THR A 390 -6.34 2.23 9.35
N MET A 391 -6.37 1.04 9.96
CA MET A 391 -7.40 0.04 9.69
C MET A 391 -8.78 0.43 10.23
N LEU A 392 -8.81 1.06 11.42
CA LEU A 392 -10.05 1.64 11.95
C LEU A 392 -10.63 2.70 11.01
N LEU A 393 -9.77 3.58 10.48
CA LEU A 393 -10.19 4.66 9.59
C LEU A 393 -10.57 4.17 8.20
N ALA A 394 -9.75 3.30 7.61
CA ALA A 394 -9.98 2.80 6.26
C ALA A 394 -11.24 1.93 6.18
N GLY A 395 -11.56 1.24 7.27
CA GLY A 395 -12.72 0.36 7.34
C GLY A 395 -14.06 1.06 7.56
N GLU A 396 -14.12 2.38 7.77
CA GLU A 396 -15.38 3.10 7.98
C GLU A 396 -15.94 3.72 6.69
N ASP A 397 -15.07 4.30 5.86
CA ASP A 397 -15.46 5.27 4.81
C ASP A 397 -15.56 4.66 3.40
N THR A 398 -14.94 3.49 3.15
CA THR A 398 -14.93 2.80 1.84
C THR A 398 -16.07 1.80 1.71
#